data_AF-A0A842ZXB1-F1
#
_entry.id   AF-A0A842ZXB1-F1
#
_cell.length_a   1.000
_cell.length_b   1.000
_cell.length_c   1.000
_cell.angle_alpha   90.00
_cell.angle_beta   90.00
_cell.angle_gamma   90.00
#
_symmetry.space_group_name_H-M   'P 1'
#
loop_
_entity.id
_entity.type
_entity.pdbx_description
1 polymer ?
#
loop_
_entity_poly.entity_id
_entity_poly.type
_entity_poly.pdbx_seq_one_letter_code
_entity_poly.pdbx_strand_id
1 'polypeptide(L)'
;MDLKKYTLEDLLLAAMKSEVESNMIYLKIAKTVKNGLLKDKLEFLAKEEEKHRLFVEQIYKKKFPGKKLVLPKKTPVPLPQLIISDEDPLGTVLKNSMHAEQAAHDFYKSLSKQFTEDAMIRNTLSYFADMELQHYKILEIEKESMDRFEEADVYWPMVHAGP
;
A
#
# COMPACT_ATOMS: atom_id res chain seq x y z
N MET A 1 14.52 3.42 6.46
CA MET A 1 14.18 2.73 7.71
C MET A 1 15.41 1.93 8.20
N ASP A 2 15.66 1.80 9.51
CA ASP A 2 16.71 0.88 10.01
C ASP A 2 16.13 -0.51 10.23
N LEU A 3 16.66 -1.49 9.47
CA LEU A 3 16.19 -2.88 9.47
C LEU A 3 17.18 -3.85 10.13
N LYS A 4 18.34 -3.38 10.63
CA LYS A 4 19.44 -4.25 11.10
C LYS A 4 19.06 -5.19 12.26
N LYS A 5 18.02 -4.84 13.02
CA LYS A 5 17.56 -5.60 14.19
C LYS A 5 16.55 -6.72 13.86
N TYR A 6 16.13 -6.85 12.61
CA TYR A 6 15.15 -7.85 12.17
C TYR A 6 15.83 -8.93 11.32
N THR A 7 15.35 -10.16 11.42
CA THR A 7 15.84 -11.22 10.55
C THR A 7 15.31 -11.06 9.13
N LEU A 8 16.01 -11.60 8.12
CA LEU A 8 15.49 -11.58 6.75
C LEU A 8 14.12 -12.26 6.65
N GLU A 9 13.88 -13.29 7.46
CA GLU A 9 12.59 -13.96 7.54
C GLU A 9 11.48 -13.01 8.00
N ASP A 10 11.72 -12.28 9.10
CA ASP A 10 10.77 -11.28 9.62
C ASP A 10 10.46 -10.20 8.59
N LEU A 11 11.50 -9.74 7.86
CA LEU A 11 11.34 -8.72 6.82
C LEU A 11 10.47 -9.21 5.67
N LEU A 12 10.72 -10.42 5.15
CA LEU A 12 9.91 -10.98 4.06
C LEU A 12 8.47 -11.28 4.49
N LEU A 13 8.27 -11.77 5.72
CA LEU A 13 6.93 -11.98 6.28
C LEU A 13 6.19 -10.65 6.47
N ALA A 14 6.89 -9.60 6.89
CA ALA A 14 6.32 -8.28 7.04
C ALA A 14 5.94 -7.65 5.70
N ALA A 15 6.80 -7.77 4.69
CA ALA A 15 6.51 -7.37 3.32
C ALA A 15 5.23 -8.03 2.82
N MET A 16 5.17 -9.37 2.81
CA MET A 16 3.97 -10.10 2.35
C MET A 16 2.70 -9.73 3.10
N LYS A 17 2.78 -9.50 4.42
CA LYS A 17 1.62 -9.06 5.19
C LYS A 17 1.15 -7.67 4.75
N SER A 18 2.08 -6.73 4.57
CA SER A 18 1.79 -5.38 4.08
C SER A 18 1.07 -5.43 2.73
N GLU A 19 1.59 -6.23 1.79
CA GLU A 19 0.97 -6.40 0.47
C GLU A 19 -0.46 -6.94 0.54
N VAL A 20 -0.68 -7.95 1.37
CA VAL A 20 -2.02 -8.54 1.57
C VAL A 20 -2.98 -7.52 2.16
N GLU A 21 -2.54 -6.74 3.14
CA GLU A 21 -3.37 -5.72 3.79
C GLU A 21 -3.73 -4.59 2.82
N SER A 22 -2.76 -4.05 2.08
CA SER A 22 -2.99 -3.04 1.04
C SER A 22 -3.94 -3.55 -0.05
N ASN A 23 -3.71 -4.76 -0.58
CA ASN A 23 -4.58 -5.40 -1.56
C ASN A 23 -6.04 -5.48 -1.07
N MET A 24 -6.24 -6.03 0.14
CA MET A 24 -7.57 -6.19 0.72
C MET A 24 -8.30 -4.86 0.85
N ILE A 25 -7.57 -3.81 1.20
CA ILE A 25 -8.11 -2.47 1.40
C ILE A 25 -8.49 -1.82 0.09
N TYR A 26 -7.62 -1.86 -0.90
CA TYR A 26 -7.93 -1.31 -2.22
C TYR A 26 -9.14 -2.01 -2.84
N LEU A 27 -9.25 -3.34 -2.71
CA LEU A 27 -10.44 -4.08 -3.13
C LEU A 27 -11.68 -3.74 -2.32
N LYS A 28 -11.54 -3.47 -1.02
CA LYS A 28 -12.66 -3.07 -0.15
C LYS A 28 -13.19 -1.70 -0.57
N ILE A 29 -12.32 -0.72 -0.76
CA ILE A 29 -12.69 0.64 -1.17
C ILE A 29 -13.26 0.63 -2.60
N ALA A 30 -12.67 -0.13 -3.52
CA ALA A 30 -13.16 -0.26 -4.89
C ALA A 30 -14.62 -0.74 -4.97
N LYS A 31 -15.08 -1.52 -3.98
CA LYS A 31 -16.48 -1.98 -3.89
C LYS A 31 -17.44 -0.94 -3.34
N THR A 32 -16.97 0.05 -2.59
CA THR A 32 -17.82 1.05 -1.92
C THR A 32 -17.90 2.36 -2.70
N VAL A 33 -16.88 2.69 -3.50
CA VAL A 33 -16.86 3.91 -4.32
C VAL A 33 -17.82 3.82 -5.51
N LYS A 34 -18.55 4.91 -5.78
CA LYS A 34 -19.45 5.02 -6.94
C LYS A 34 -18.73 5.52 -8.20
N ASN A 35 -17.60 6.20 -8.05
CA ASN A 35 -16.82 6.73 -9.16
C ASN A 35 -16.06 5.59 -9.87
N GLY A 36 -16.43 5.31 -11.12
CA GLY A 36 -15.84 4.22 -11.90
C GLY A 36 -14.33 4.38 -12.14
N LEU A 37 -13.85 5.60 -12.37
CA LEU A 37 -12.41 5.85 -12.57
C LEU A 37 -11.61 5.60 -11.30
N LEU A 38 -12.12 6.04 -10.14
CA LEU A 38 -11.50 5.76 -8.85
C LEU A 38 -11.50 4.26 -8.54
N LYS A 39 -12.61 3.59 -8.85
CA LYS A 39 -12.71 2.13 -8.72
C LYS A 39 -11.63 1.42 -9.54
N ASP A 40 -11.48 1.77 -10.81
CA ASP A 40 -10.48 1.14 -11.69
C ASP A 40 -9.04 1.38 -11.19
N LYS A 41 -8.75 2.58 -10.68
CA LYS A 41 -7.46 2.89 -10.05
C LYS A 41 -7.19 2.04 -8.82
N LEU A 42 -8.18 1.88 -7.94
CA LEU A 42 -8.04 1.04 -6.74
C LEU A 42 -7.88 -0.44 -7.10
N GLU A 43 -8.62 -0.94 -8.09
CA GLU A 43 -8.44 -2.31 -8.59
C GLU A 43 -7.06 -2.52 -9.26
N PHE A 44 -6.53 -1.49 -9.91
CA PHE A 44 -5.17 -1.49 -10.43
C PHE A 44 -4.15 -1.60 -9.29
N LEU A 45 -4.22 -0.74 -8.27
CA LEU A 45 -3.34 -0.78 -7.10
C LEU A 45 -3.37 -2.17 -6.44
N ALA A 46 -4.57 -2.70 -6.18
CA ALA A 46 -4.72 -4.04 -5.62
C ALA A 46 -4.00 -5.12 -6.43
N LYS A 47 -4.06 -5.06 -7.77
CA LYS A 47 -3.38 -6.03 -8.64
C LYS A 47 -1.85 -5.89 -8.58
N GLU A 48 -1.33 -4.68 -8.42
CA GLU A 48 0.11 -4.47 -8.24
C GLU A 48 0.60 -5.06 -6.90
N GLU A 49 -0.11 -4.83 -5.79
CA GLU A 49 0.25 -5.41 -4.49
C GLU A 49 0.25 -6.94 -4.50
N GLU A 50 -0.70 -7.55 -5.23
CA GLU A 50 -0.71 -9.01 -5.38
C GLU A 50 0.53 -9.51 -6.13
N LYS A 51 1.02 -8.78 -7.14
CA LYS A 51 2.27 -9.12 -7.83
C LYS A 51 3.47 -8.96 -6.91
N HIS A 52 3.49 -7.90 -6.10
CA HIS A 52 4.53 -7.69 -5.10
C HIS A 52 4.57 -8.86 -4.11
N ARG A 53 3.41 -9.24 -3.55
CA ARG A 53 3.25 -10.36 -2.63
C ARG A 53 3.78 -11.66 -3.21
N LEU A 54 3.39 -11.98 -4.45
CA LEU A 54 3.82 -13.20 -5.15
C LEU A 54 5.33 -13.25 -5.35
N PHE A 55 5.95 -12.12 -5.70
CA PHE A 55 7.40 -12.04 -5.85
C PHE A 55 8.13 -12.24 -4.51
N VAL A 56 7.67 -11.57 -3.44
CA VAL A 56 8.26 -11.74 -2.10
C VAL A 56 8.08 -13.17 -1.59
N GLU A 57 6.93 -13.80 -1.87
CA GLU A 57 6.67 -15.21 -1.55
C GLU A 57 7.68 -16.14 -2.25
N GLN A 58 8.01 -15.88 -3.52
CA GLN A 58 9.03 -16.66 -4.25
C GLN A 58 10.41 -16.52 -3.60
N ILE A 59 10.79 -15.30 -3.18
CA ILE A 59 12.05 -15.07 -2.45
C ILE A 59 12.05 -15.86 -1.13
N TYR A 60 10.96 -15.82 -0.37
CA TYR A 60 10.83 -16.54 0.90
C TYR A 60 11.01 -18.04 0.70
N LYS A 61 10.30 -18.64 -0.26
CA LYS A 61 10.41 -20.08 -0.57
C LYS A 61 11.82 -20.48 -1.00
N LYS A 62 12.53 -19.62 -1.73
CA LYS A 62 13.93 -19.87 -2.16
C LYS A 62 14.92 -19.79 -0.99
N LYS A 63 14.76 -18.82 -0.09
CA LYS A 63 15.68 -18.58 1.03
C LYS A 63 15.41 -19.49 2.24
N PHE A 64 14.17 -19.93 2.44
CA PHE A 64 13.74 -20.76 3.57
C PHE A 64 13.04 -22.04 3.11
N PRO A 65 13.72 -22.93 2.36
CA PRO A 65 13.12 -24.17 1.89
C PRO A 65 12.69 -25.05 3.08
N GLY A 66 11.48 -25.62 2.99
CA GLY A 66 10.95 -26.52 4.02
C GLY A 66 10.28 -25.84 5.22
N LYS A 67 10.35 -24.51 5.34
CA LYS A 67 9.52 -23.77 6.32
C LYS A 67 8.12 -23.54 5.76
N LYS A 68 7.11 -23.75 6.61
CA LYS A 68 5.72 -23.43 6.28
C LYS A 68 5.54 -21.91 6.31
N LEU A 69 5.11 -21.34 5.18
CA LEU A 69 4.72 -19.93 5.12
C LEU A 69 3.47 -19.71 5.98
N VAL A 70 3.63 -18.96 7.07
CA VAL A 70 2.52 -18.52 7.92
C VAL A 70 2.70 -17.03 8.17
N LEU A 71 1.77 -16.20 7.66
CA LEU A 71 1.82 -14.77 7.90
C LEU A 71 1.57 -14.47 9.38
N PRO A 72 2.43 -13.67 10.03
CA PRO A 72 2.26 -13.36 11.44
C PRO A 72 1.05 -12.43 11.64
N LYS A 73 0.36 -12.57 12.78
CA LYS A 73 -0.72 -11.65 13.16
C LYS A 73 -0.22 -10.23 13.38
N LYS A 74 0.97 -10.10 13.98
CA LYS A 74 1.69 -8.84 14.19
C LYS A 74 3.13 -9.01 13.70
N THR A 75 3.60 -8.08 12.90
CA THR A 75 4.99 -8.06 12.45
C THR A 75 5.83 -7.28 13.46
N PRO A 76 7.06 -7.74 13.77
CA PRO A 76 7.98 -6.97 14.59
C PRO A 76 8.51 -5.73 13.84
N VAL A 77 8.42 -5.74 12.50
CA VAL A 77 8.81 -4.67 11.60
C VAL A 77 7.78 -3.54 11.62
N PRO A 78 8.19 -2.26 11.71
CA PRO A 78 7.31 -1.12 11.91
C PRO A 78 6.74 -0.65 10.57
N LEU A 79 5.97 -1.52 9.92
CA LEU A 79 5.09 -1.13 8.83
C LEU A 79 3.73 -0.73 9.43
N PRO A 80 3.10 0.35 8.94
CA PRO A 80 1.79 0.74 9.39
C PRO A 80 0.80 -0.38 9.07
N GLN A 81 0.06 -0.82 10.08
CA GLN A 81 -1.09 -1.68 9.84
C GLN A 81 -2.21 -0.81 9.34
N LEU A 82 -2.70 -1.12 8.14
CA LEU A 82 -3.89 -0.49 7.63
C LEU A 82 -5.10 -1.23 8.20
N ILE A 83 -5.73 -0.63 9.21
CA ILE A 83 -7.01 -1.09 9.75
C ILE A 83 -8.04 -0.03 9.37
N ILE A 84 -9.07 -0.44 8.63
CA ILE A 84 -10.14 0.44 8.18
C ILE A 84 -11.46 -0.06 8.75
N SER A 85 -12.13 0.80 9.51
CA SER A 85 -13.53 0.65 9.88
C SER A 85 -14.43 0.93 8.68
N ASP A 86 -15.57 0.26 8.57
CA ASP A 86 -16.58 0.59 7.56
C ASP A 86 -17.15 2.00 7.73
N GLU A 87 -16.94 2.60 8.90
CA GLU A 87 -17.37 3.94 9.27
C GLU A 87 -16.33 5.02 8.94
N ASP A 88 -15.11 4.64 8.56
CA ASP A 88 -14.05 5.61 8.29
C ASP A 88 -14.35 6.42 7.02
N PRO A 89 -14.27 7.77 7.07
CA PRO A 89 -14.41 8.59 5.88
C PRO A 89 -13.38 8.21 4.81
N LEU A 90 -13.81 8.20 3.53
CA LEU A 90 -12.96 7.82 2.41
C LEU A 90 -11.64 8.63 2.36
N GLY A 91 -11.68 9.92 2.68
CA GLY A 91 -10.47 10.76 2.73
C GLY A 91 -9.48 10.35 3.82
N THR A 92 -9.97 9.86 4.96
CA THR A 92 -9.13 9.30 6.03
C THR A 92 -8.49 8.01 5.57
N VAL A 93 -9.28 7.16 4.89
CA VAL A 93 -8.80 5.91 4.31
C VAL A 93 -7.70 6.17 3.28
N LEU A 94 -7.92 7.07 2.32
CA LEU A 94 -6.91 7.44 1.31
C LEU A 94 -5.64 7.99 1.95
N LYS A 95 -5.76 8.86 2.96
CA LYS A 95 -4.61 9.39 3.70
C LYS A 95 -3.82 8.29 4.42
N ASN A 96 -4.50 7.35 5.05
CA ASN A 96 -3.84 6.23 5.72
C ASN A 96 -3.14 5.32 4.71
N SER A 97 -3.78 5.04 3.57
CA SER A 97 -3.15 4.30 2.46
C SER A 97 -1.90 5.02 1.95
N MET A 98 -1.93 6.35 1.76
CA MET A 98 -0.74 7.13 1.40
C MET A 98 0.40 6.94 2.41
N HIS A 99 0.11 6.98 3.71
CA HIS A 99 1.14 6.74 4.73
C HIS A 99 1.72 5.31 4.66
N ALA A 100 0.90 4.33 4.31
CA ALA A 100 1.36 2.96 4.10
C ALA A 100 2.24 2.82 2.87
N GLU A 101 1.86 3.42 1.74
CA GLU A 101 2.68 3.43 0.52
C GLU A 101 4.05 4.08 0.74
N GLN A 102 4.08 5.21 1.46
CA GLN A 102 5.33 5.87 1.81
C GLN A 102 6.21 4.99 2.72
N ALA A 103 5.61 4.31 3.69
CA ALA A 103 6.33 3.39 4.56
C ALA A 103 6.84 2.14 3.81
N ALA A 104 6.05 1.63 2.86
CA ALA A 104 6.41 0.50 2.00
C ALA A 104 7.58 0.88 1.08
N HIS A 105 7.59 2.08 0.49
CA HIS A 105 8.73 2.62 -0.25
C HIS A 105 10.02 2.56 0.58
N ASP A 106 10.00 3.16 1.77
CA ASP A 106 11.18 3.24 2.64
C ASP A 106 11.63 1.85 3.10
N PHE A 107 10.67 0.96 3.32
CA PHE A 107 10.91 -0.42 3.68
C PHE A 107 11.57 -1.20 2.55
N TYR A 108 11.02 -1.20 1.34
CA TYR A 108 11.58 -1.92 0.18
C TYR A 108 12.94 -1.40 -0.23
N LYS A 109 13.15 -0.08 -0.18
CA LYS A 109 14.45 0.55 -0.41
C LYS A 109 15.51 0.13 0.62
N SER A 110 15.08 -0.17 1.84
CA SER A 110 15.97 -0.65 2.91
C SER A 110 16.18 -2.17 2.82
N LEU A 111 15.14 -2.92 2.45
CA LEU A 111 15.18 -4.37 2.27
C LEU A 111 16.06 -4.77 1.08
N SER A 112 15.99 -4.02 -0.03
CA SER A 112 16.80 -4.29 -1.22
C SER A 112 18.31 -4.30 -0.91
N LYS A 113 18.74 -3.44 0.01
CA LYS A 113 20.15 -3.36 0.47
C LYS A 113 20.62 -4.59 1.24
N GLN A 114 19.71 -5.42 1.75
CA GLN A 114 20.05 -6.70 2.40
C GLN A 114 20.48 -7.77 1.39
N PHE A 115 20.15 -7.59 0.10
CA PHE A 115 20.51 -8.53 -0.96
C PHE A 115 21.77 -8.07 -1.69
N THR A 116 22.94 -8.29 -1.09
CA THR A 116 24.23 -7.91 -1.69
C THR A 116 24.65 -8.84 -2.83
N GLU A 117 24.36 -10.13 -2.73
CA GLU A 117 24.79 -11.15 -3.70
C GLU A 117 23.75 -11.43 -4.80
N ASP A 118 22.45 -11.25 -4.52
CA ASP A 118 21.37 -11.46 -5.49
C ASP A 118 20.97 -10.15 -6.19
N ALA A 119 21.72 -9.74 -7.21
CA ALA A 119 21.49 -8.48 -7.93
C ALA A 119 20.07 -8.36 -8.55
N MET A 120 19.51 -9.47 -9.06
CA MET A 120 18.14 -9.50 -9.57
C MET A 120 17.13 -9.12 -8.48
N ILE A 121 17.20 -9.80 -7.32
CA ILE A 121 16.27 -9.54 -6.21
C ILE A 121 16.42 -8.10 -5.72
N ARG A 122 17.66 -7.63 -5.54
CA ARG A 122 17.94 -6.24 -5.13
C ARG A 122 17.34 -5.21 -6.09
N ASN A 123 17.48 -5.42 -7.40
CA ASN A 123 16.98 -4.49 -8.40
C ASN A 123 15.45 -4.51 -8.44
N THR A 124 14.81 -5.68 -8.37
CA THR A 124 13.35 -5.79 -8.33
C THR A 124 12.76 -5.16 -7.07
N LEU A 125 13.36 -5.35 -5.89
CA LEU A 125 12.87 -4.71 -4.66
C LEU A 125 13.09 -3.20 -4.67
N SER A 126 14.17 -2.71 -5.29
CA SER A 126 14.34 -1.27 -5.50
C SER A 126 13.28 -0.71 -6.46
N TYR A 127 12.92 -1.48 -7.50
CA TYR A 127 11.83 -1.12 -8.40
C TYR A 127 10.47 -1.10 -7.69
N PHE A 128 10.17 -2.06 -6.82
CA PHE A 128 8.96 -2.01 -5.98
C PHE A 128 8.91 -0.75 -5.13
N ALA A 129 10.03 -0.37 -4.50
CA ALA A 129 10.06 0.90 -3.75
C ALA A 129 9.66 2.10 -4.63
N ASP A 130 10.15 2.17 -5.88
CA ASP A 130 9.77 3.24 -6.81
C ASP A 130 8.30 3.15 -7.26
N MET A 131 7.71 1.94 -7.29
CA MET A 131 6.28 1.73 -7.55
C MET A 131 5.40 2.19 -6.39
N GLU A 132 5.76 1.91 -5.14
CA GLU A 132 4.98 2.39 -3.99
C GLU A 132 4.92 3.92 -3.94
N LEU A 133 5.98 4.59 -4.40
CA LEU A 133 5.97 6.04 -4.54
C LEU A 133 4.99 6.52 -5.63
N GLN A 134 4.77 5.73 -6.68
CA GLN A 134 3.76 6.00 -7.70
C GLN A 134 2.35 5.70 -7.18
N HIS A 135 2.17 4.62 -6.41
CA HIS A 135 0.91 4.29 -5.72
C HIS A 135 0.50 5.43 -4.78
N TYR A 136 1.44 5.92 -3.97
CA TYR A 136 1.26 7.12 -3.15
C TYR A 136 0.71 8.30 -3.98
N LYS A 137 1.29 8.55 -5.16
CA LYS A 137 0.89 9.68 -6.00
C LYS A 137 -0.50 9.51 -6.60
N ILE A 138 -0.88 8.29 -6.96
CA ILE A 138 -2.25 7.99 -7.38
C ILE A 138 -3.22 8.34 -6.25
N LEU A 139 -2.95 7.88 -5.03
CA LEU A 139 -3.80 8.14 -3.86
C LEU A 139 -3.86 9.62 -3.50
N GLU A 140 -2.73 10.34 -3.58
CA GLU A 140 -2.65 11.78 -3.32
C GLU A 140 -3.56 12.57 -4.27
N ILE A 141 -3.49 12.28 -5.57
CA ILE A 141 -4.33 12.95 -6.57
C ILE A 141 -5.82 12.69 -6.32
N GLU A 142 -6.20 11.46 -5.98
CA GLU A 142 -7.59 11.13 -5.67
C GLU A 142 -8.07 11.81 -4.40
N LYS A 143 -7.21 11.88 -3.37
CA LYS A 143 -7.53 12.58 -2.14
C LYS A 143 -7.74 14.08 -2.39
N GLU A 144 -6.82 14.74 -3.10
CA GLU A 144 -6.94 16.16 -3.43
C GLU A 144 -8.17 16.46 -4.28
N SER A 145 -8.51 15.55 -5.20
CA SER A 145 -9.75 15.65 -5.98
C SER A 145 -10.97 15.65 -5.05
N MET A 146 -11.02 14.70 -4.12
CA MET A 146 -12.12 14.58 -3.15
C MET A 146 -12.23 15.80 -2.24
N ASP A 147 -11.12 16.28 -1.68
CA ASP A 147 -11.09 17.46 -0.81
C ASP A 147 -11.67 18.70 -1.53
N ARG A 148 -11.34 18.89 -2.82
CA ARG A 148 -11.91 19.98 -3.64
C ARG A 148 -13.40 19.86 -3.88
N PHE A 149 -13.91 18.63 -4.09
CA PHE A 149 -15.35 18.42 -4.24
C PHE A 149 -16.10 18.71 -2.94
N GLU A 150 -15.56 18.29 -1.79
CA GLU A 150 -16.15 18.58 -0.47
C GLU A 150 -16.16 20.11 -0.18
N GLU A 151 -15.08 20.82 -0.47
CA GLU A 151 -15.03 22.29 -0.34
C GLU A 151 -16.04 23.01 -1.25
N ALA A 152 -16.23 22.52 -2.47
CA ALA A 152 -17.21 23.09 -3.41
C ALA A 152 -18.66 22.89 -2.96
N ASP A 153 -19.00 21.71 -2.42
CA ASP A 153 -20.33 21.43 -1.86
C ASP A 153 -20.62 22.30 -0.63
N VAL A 154 -19.61 22.64 0.17
CA VAL A 154 -19.73 23.55 1.32
C VAL A 154 -19.86 25.02 0.90
N TYR A 155 -19.31 25.42 -0.25
CA TYR A 155 -19.32 26.81 -0.73
C TYR A 155 -20.61 27.21 -1.47
N TRP A 156 -21.43 26.25 -1.93
CA TRP A 156 -22.67 26.53 -2.70
C TRP A 156 -24.03 26.30 -1.99
N PRO A 157 -24.28 26.68 -0.72
CA PRO A 157 -25.66 26.73 -0.18
C PRO A 157 -26.53 27.88 -0.73
N MET A 158 -25.94 28.88 -1.41
CA MET A 158 -26.56 30.21 -1.62
C MET A 158 -26.69 30.65 -3.08
N VAL A 159 -26.68 29.75 -4.06
CA VAL A 159 -26.90 30.13 -5.47
C VAL A 159 -28.13 29.45 -6.06
N HIS A 160 -29.25 29.63 -5.37
CA HIS A 160 -30.58 29.60 -5.96
C HIS A 160 -31.37 30.87 -5.66
N ALA A 161 -30.68 32.02 -5.68
CA ALA A 161 -31.33 33.32 -5.85
C ALA A 161 -31.05 33.81 -7.28
N GLY A 162 -31.70 33.17 -8.25
CA GLY A 162 -31.89 33.80 -9.56
C GLY A 162 -32.92 34.94 -9.43
N PRO A 163 -32.81 36.02 -10.22
CA PRO A 163 -33.84 37.05 -10.30
C PRO A 163 -35.16 36.52 -10.90
#